data_AF-A0A9N9DUL1-F1
#
_entry.id   AF-A0A9N9DUL1-F1
#
_cell.length_a   1.000
_cell.length_b   1.000
_cell.length_c   1.000
_cell.angle_alpha   90.00
_cell.angle_beta   90.00
_cell.angle_gamma   90.00
#
_symmetry.space_group_name_H-M   'P 1'
#
loop_
_entity.id
_entity.type
_entity.pdbx_description
1 polymer ?
#
loop_
_entity_poly.entity_id
_entity_poly.type
_entity_poly.pdbx_seq_one_letter_code
_entity_poly.pdbx_strand_id
1 'polypeptide(L)'
;QKQDELRQKEFTHISPRTLLAVLRLSQALARLRLRDFVDQADVDEALRLIDVSKSSLYEKRDDEAHNVDRTPTTALYNLIRSMARQGKKKGPLRNLKYVDIKERAIAKGYTEQQLLQCIAEYEETDVWTLSNQRTKLTWINGGGDDDS
;
A
#
# COMPACT_ATOMS: atom_id res chain seq x y z
N GLN A 1 -0.67 8.81 -19.23
CA GLN A 1 0.05 9.23 -18.01
C GLN A 1 0.08 8.13 -16.95
N LYS A 2 -0.98 7.85 -16.17
CA LYS A 2 -0.95 6.77 -15.15
C LYS A 2 -0.66 5.36 -15.70
N GLN A 3 -1.10 5.08 -16.93
CA GLN A 3 -0.87 3.80 -17.63
C GLN A 3 0.56 3.66 -18.18
N ASP A 4 1.26 4.77 -18.40
CA ASP A 4 2.64 4.77 -18.94
C ASP A 4 3.67 4.62 -17.81
N GLU A 5 3.36 5.16 -16.62
CA GLU A 5 4.16 5.00 -15.40
C GLU A 5 4.20 3.55 -14.91
N LEU A 6 3.08 2.81 -15.05
CA LEU A 6 3.02 1.38 -14.74
C LEU A 6 3.88 0.56 -15.71
N ARG A 7 3.80 0.86 -17.02
CA ARG A 7 4.64 0.21 -18.04
C ARG A 7 6.11 0.54 -17.84
N GLN A 8 6.46 1.78 -17.50
CA GLN A 8 7.86 2.15 -17.21
C GLN A 8 8.42 1.40 -16.00
N LYS A 9 7.62 1.15 -14.96
CA LYS A 9 8.02 0.29 -13.84
C LYS A 9 8.24 -1.17 -14.26
N GLU A 10 7.42 -1.70 -15.18
CA GLU A 10 7.62 -3.06 -15.74
C GLU A 10 8.94 -3.19 -16.52
N PHE A 11 9.31 -2.18 -17.31
CA PHE A 11 10.53 -2.23 -18.12
C PHE A 11 11.84 -1.93 -17.35
N THR A 12 11.76 -1.37 -16.13
CA THR A 12 12.96 -0.99 -15.35
C THR A 12 13.80 -2.21 -14.91
N HIS A 13 13.24 -3.42 -14.91
CA HIS A 13 13.92 -4.64 -14.46
C HIS A 13 14.43 -5.55 -15.59
N ILE A 14 14.24 -5.16 -16.86
CA ILE A 14 14.64 -5.97 -18.01
C ILE A 14 16.01 -5.48 -18.47
N SER A 15 17.05 -6.25 -18.11
CA SER A 15 18.42 -6.05 -18.58
C SER A 15 18.86 -7.24 -19.44
N PRO A 16 19.87 -7.08 -20.30
CA PRO A 16 20.49 -8.22 -21.00
C PRO A 16 20.92 -9.34 -20.03
N ARG A 17 21.32 -8.98 -18.81
CA ARG A 17 21.68 -9.92 -17.75
C ARG A 17 20.47 -10.71 -17.25
N THR A 18 19.31 -10.08 -17.14
CA THR A 18 18.04 -10.74 -16.76
C THR A 18 17.63 -11.76 -17.83
N LEU A 19 17.71 -11.39 -19.11
CA LEU A 19 17.41 -12.29 -20.21
C LEU A 19 18.37 -13.48 -20.27
N LEU A 20 19.67 -13.24 -20.07
CA LEU A 20 20.67 -14.31 -20.01
C LEU A 20 20.43 -15.25 -18.82
N ALA A 21 19.94 -14.73 -17.69
CA ALA A 21 19.58 -15.55 -16.53
C ALA A 21 18.40 -16.48 -16.84
N VAL A 22 17.37 -15.99 -17.53
CA VAL A 22 16.24 -16.83 -17.99
C VAL A 22 16.75 -17.97 -18.87
N LEU A 23 17.58 -17.68 -19.88
CA LEU A 23 18.13 -18.71 -20.77
C LEU A 23 18.91 -19.79 -20.04
N ARG A 24 19.76 -19.40 -19.07
CA ARG A 24 20.55 -20.35 -18.27
C ARG A 24 19.66 -21.23 -17.40
N LEU A 25 18.61 -20.67 -16.80
CA LEU A 25 17.65 -21.45 -16.00
C LEU A 25 16.87 -22.44 -16.86
N SER A 26 16.38 -22.02 -18.02
CA SER A 26 15.68 -22.92 -18.95
C SER A 26 16.57 -24.06 -19.44
N GLN A 27 17.83 -23.79 -19.76
CA GLN A 27 18.82 -24.82 -20.11
C GLN A 27 19.10 -25.78 -18.94
N ALA A 28 19.19 -25.28 -17.71
CA ALA A 28 19.36 -26.12 -16.53
C ALA A 28 18.14 -27.01 -16.28
N LEU A 29 16.92 -26.49 -16.45
CA LEU A 29 15.67 -27.24 -16.33
C LEU A 29 15.57 -28.36 -17.38
N ALA A 30 15.95 -28.08 -18.63
CA ALA A 30 16.03 -29.10 -19.68
C ALA A 30 17.02 -30.22 -19.30
N ARG A 31 18.20 -29.87 -18.75
CA ARG A 31 19.20 -30.84 -18.27
C ARG A 31 18.71 -31.67 -17.09
N LEU A 32 17.97 -31.09 -16.14
CA LEU A 32 17.34 -31.84 -15.04
C LEU A 32 16.33 -32.86 -15.55
N ARG A 33 15.70 -32.58 -16.69
CA ARG A 33 14.78 -33.49 -17.40
C ARG A 33 15.48 -34.41 -18.40
N LEU A 34 16.82 -34.40 -18.45
CA LEU A 34 17.65 -35.17 -19.37
C LEU A 34 17.29 -34.93 -20.85
N ARG A 35 16.94 -33.68 -21.19
CA ARG A 35 16.67 -33.25 -22.58
C ARG A 35 17.83 -32.42 -23.12
N ASP A 36 18.16 -32.66 -24.39
CA ASP A 36 19.21 -31.92 -25.12
C ASP A 36 18.72 -30.59 -25.72
N PHE A 37 17.40 -30.37 -25.74
CA PHE A 37 16.77 -29.14 -26.22
C PHE A 37 15.91 -28.50 -25.13
N VAL A 38 15.84 -27.17 -25.19
CA VAL A 38 14.95 -26.38 -24.33
C VAL A 38 13.57 -26.33 -24.99
N ASP A 39 12.55 -26.65 -24.21
CA ASP A 39 11.15 -26.58 -24.64
C ASP A 39 10.46 -25.36 -23.99
N GLN A 40 9.31 -24.97 -24.51
CA GLN A 40 8.55 -23.81 -24.00
C GLN A 40 8.26 -23.95 -22.49
N ALA A 41 7.98 -25.16 -22.03
CA ALA A 41 7.74 -25.45 -20.61
C ALA A 41 8.93 -25.11 -19.70
N ASP A 42 10.17 -25.19 -20.18
CA ASP A 42 11.36 -24.82 -19.40
C ASP A 42 11.56 -23.30 -19.36
N VAL A 43 11.08 -22.59 -20.39
CA VAL A 43 11.05 -21.11 -20.42
C VAL A 43 9.99 -20.59 -19.46
N ASP A 44 8.79 -21.15 -19.54
CA ASP A 44 7.66 -20.76 -18.69
C ASP A 44 7.97 -21.02 -17.21
N GLU A 45 8.58 -22.17 -16.88
CA GLU A 45 8.97 -22.47 -15.50
C GLU A 45 10.14 -21.58 -15.03
N ALA A 46 11.11 -21.26 -15.88
CA ALA A 46 12.17 -20.32 -15.52
C ALA A 46 11.63 -18.91 -15.22
N LEU A 47 10.65 -18.44 -16.00
CA LEU A 47 9.97 -17.17 -15.76
C LEU A 47 9.18 -17.21 -14.44
N ARG A 48 8.45 -18.31 -14.18
CA ARG A 48 7.72 -18.52 -12.93
C ARG A 48 8.65 -18.53 -11.71
N LEU A 49 9.81 -19.19 -11.81
CA LEU A 49 10.81 -19.23 -10.73
C LEU A 49 11.44 -17.87 -10.46
N ILE A 50 11.75 -17.10 -11.50
CA ILE A 50 12.26 -15.72 -11.35
C ILE A 50 11.22 -14.85 -10.66
N ASP A 51 9.95 -14.99 -10.99
CA ASP A 51 8.86 -14.23 -10.37
C ASP A 51 8.72 -14.56 -8.88
N VAL A 52 8.62 -15.85 -8.54
CA VAL A 52 8.55 -16.31 -7.14
C VAL A 52 9.81 -15.96 -6.35
N SER A 53 11.00 -15.94 -6.96
CA SER A 53 12.22 -15.51 -6.26
C SER A 53 12.18 -14.03 -5.81
N LYS A 54 11.36 -13.22 -6.49
CA LYS A 54 11.17 -11.81 -6.18
C LYS A 54 9.90 -11.57 -5.36
N SER A 55 8.96 -12.50 -5.31
CA SER A 55 7.70 -12.30 -4.58
C SER A 55 7.96 -11.98 -3.10
N SER A 56 8.95 -12.62 -2.46
CA SER A 56 9.34 -12.28 -1.07
C SER A 56 9.89 -10.85 -0.90
N LEU A 57 10.45 -10.26 -1.96
CA LEU A 57 10.96 -8.88 -1.96
C LEU A 57 9.89 -7.85 -2.33
N TYR A 58 8.87 -8.25 -3.11
CA TYR A 58 7.72 -7.41 -3.43
C TYR A 58 6.70 -7.42 -2.30
N GLU A 59 6.50 -8.54 -1.60
CA GLU A 59 5.72 -8.58 -0.34
C GLU A 59 6.24 -7.56 0.65
N LYS A 60 7.56 -7.35 0.76
CA LYS A 60 8.14 -6.33 1.66
C LYS A 60 7.92 -4.88 1.20
N ARG A 61 7.83 -4.62 -0.11
CA ARG A 61 7.61 -3.27 -0.68
C ARG A 61 6.13 -2.92 -0.78
N ASP A 62 5.30 -3.92 -1.03
CA ASP A 62 3.87 -3.80 -0.87
C ASP A 62 3.55 -3.78 0.62
N ASP A 63 4.23 -4.44 1.54
CA ASP A 63 3.98 -4.28 2.98
C ASP A 63 4.26 -2.85 3.45
N GLU A 64 5.27 -2.13 2.95
CA GLU A 64 5.45 -0.72 3.31
C GLU A 64 4.36 0.22 2.72
N ALA A 65 3.60 -0.21 1.70
CA ALA A 65 2.51 0.57 1.08
C ALA A 65 1.08 -0.01 1.28
N HIS A 66 0.98 -1.25 1.73
CA HIS A 66 -0.19 -2.14 1.82
C HIS A 66 -0.22 -3.00 3.10
N ASN A 67 0.78 -2.95 3.98
CA ASN A 67 0.60 -3.24 5.42
C ASN A 67 -0.07 -2.04 6.10
N VAL A 68 -1.10 -1.53 5.45
CA VAL A 68 -2.21 -0.90 6.14
C VAL A 68 -2.94 -2.08 6.74
N ASP A 69 -2.59 -2.41 7.99
CA ASP A 69 -3.39 -3.24 8.88
C ASP A 69 -4.86 -3.15 8.45
N ARG A 70 -5.45 -4.23 7.93
CA ARG A 70 -6.87 -4.24 7.49
C ARG A 70 -7.82 -4.22 8.70
N THR A 71 -7.35 -3.70 9.83
CA THR A 71 -8.17 -3.46 10.99
C THR A 71 -9.20 -2.37 10.65
N PRO A 72 -10.41 -2.44 11.23
CA PRO A 72 -11.39 -1.38 11.09
C PRO A 72 -10.81 -0.02 11.54
N THR A 73 -9.87 -0.02 12.50
CA THR A 73 -9.16 1.17 12.99
C THR A 73 -8.36 1.85 11.87
N THR A 74 -7.47 1.15 11.17
CA THR A 74 -6.65 1.78 10.13
C THR A 74 -7.47 2.21 8.92
N ALA A 75 -8.55 1.48 8.61
CA ALA A 75 -9.48 1.89 7.56
C ALA A 75 -10.25 3.18 7.91
N LEU A 76 -10.67 3.33 9.18
CA LEU A 76 -11.29 4.54 9.70
C LEU A 76 -10.30 5.71 9.75
N TYR A 77 -9.05 5.48 10.16
CA TYR A 77 -8.00 6.49 10.09
C TYR A 77 -7.82 7.02 8.67
N ASN A 78 -7.68 6.13 7.69
CA ASN A 78 -7.52 6.52 6.29
C ASN A 78 -8.75 7.27 5.75
N LEU A 79 -9.96 6.88 6.19
CA LEU A 79 -11.19 7.61 5.88
C LEU A 79 -11.11 9.05 6.42
N ILE A 80 -10.81 9.23 7.70
CA ILE A 80 -10.70 10.54 8.36
C ILE A 80 -9.61 11.39 7.71
N ARG A 81 -8.43 10.80 7.45
CA ARG A 81 -7.31 11.45 6.76
C ARG A 81 -7.70 11.90 5.34
N SER A 82 -8.43 11.07 4.60
CA SER A 82 -8.91 11.42 3.24
C SER A 82 -9.90 12.60 3.28
N MET A 83 -10.79 12.64 4.28
CA MET A 83 -11.72 13.75 4.47
C MET A 83 -10.97 15.04 4.78
N ALA A 84 -9.94 14.98 5.64
CA ALA A 84 -9.12 16.13 5.99
C ALA A 84 -8.30 16.69 4.80
N ARG A 85 -7.93 15.83 3.83
CA ARG A 85 -7.19 16.19 2.60
C ARG A 85 -8.07 16.61 1.43
N GLN A 86 -9.39 16.43 1.52
CA GLN A 86 -10.31 16.71 0.41
C GLN A 86 -10.14 18.17 -0.07
N GLY A 87 -9.66 18.34 -1.31
CA GLY A 87 -9.42 19.63 -1.96
C GLY A 87 -7.96 20.10 -2.01
N LYS A 88 -7.00 19.42 -1.37
CA LYS A 88 -5.57 19.80 -1.38
C LYS A 88 -4.65 18.57 -1.52
N LYS A 89 -3.75 18.58 -2.52
CA LYS A 89 -2.71 17.54 -2.68
C LYS A 89 -1.53 17.72 -1.72
N LYS A 90 -1.25 18.96 -1.29
CA LYS A 90 -0.19 19.33 -0.35
C LYS A 90 -0.69 20.41 0.62
N GLY A 91 -0.19 20.40 1.86
CA GLY A 91 -0.55 21.35 2.91
C GLY A 91 -1.15 20.72 4.16
N PRO A 92 -1.36 21.51 5.23
CA PRO A 92 -1.81 21.01 6.52
C PRO A 92 -3.23 20.41 6.45
N LEU A 93 -3.45 19.37 7.25
CA LEU A 93 -4.74 18.70 7.37
C LEU A 93 -5.76 19.64 8.01
N ARG A 94 -6.99 19.71 7.45
CA ARG A 94 -8.04 20.50 8.09
C ARG A 94 -8.64 19.77 9.28
N ASN A 95 -9.11 20.55 10.24
CA ASN A 95 -9.98 20.07 11.31
C ASN A 95 -11.35 19.67 10.74
N LEU A 96 -11.93 18.63 11.32
CA LEU A 96 -13.19 18.03 10.85
C LEU A 96 -14.25 18.10 11.95
N LYS A 97 -15.52 18.22 11.55
CA LYS A 97 -16.63 18.06 12.51
C LYS A 97 -16.86 16.57 12.74
N TYR A 98 -17.13 16.19 13.99
CA TYR A 98 -17.41 14.80 14.34
C TYR A 98 -18.64 14.25 13.60
N VAL A 99 -19.68 15.08 13.45
CA VAL A 99 -20.91 14.72 12.73
C VAL A 99 -20.61 14.27 11.30
N ASP A 100 -19.80 15.04 10.55
CA ASP A 100 -19.43 14.72 9.17
C ASP A 100 -18.64 13.39 9.10
N ILE A 101 -17.72 13.16 10.05
CA ILE A 101 -16.94 11.92 10.14
C ILE A 101 -17.87 10.73 10.40
N LYS A 102 -18.78 10.87 11.36
CA LYS A 102 -19.74 9.83 11.76
C LYS A 102 -20.65 9.44 10.59
N GLU A 103 -21.25 10.40 9.91
CA GLU A 103 -22.10 10.14 8.74
C GLU A 103 -21.34 9.39 7.65
N ARG A 104 -20.08 9.78 7.39
CA ARG A 104 -19.24 9.13 6.38
C ARG A 104 -18.82 7.71 6.79
N ALA A 105 -18.52 7.49 8.07
CA ALA A 105 -18.17 6.18 8.61
C ALA A 105 -19.34 5.20 8.52
N ILE A 106 -20.54 5.65 8.89
CA ILE A 106 -21.78 4.84 8.79
C ILE A 106 -22.11 4.53 7.33
N ALA A 107 -21.99 5.51 6.42
CA ALA A 107 -22.18 5.30 4.98
C ALA A 107 -21.19 4.27 4.37
N LYS A 108 -20.06 4.03 5.05
CA LYS A 108 -19.06 3.02 4.69
C LYS A 108 -19.24 1.67 5.40
N GLY A 109 -20.26 1.53 6.26
CA GLY A 109 -20.58 0.29 6.97
C GLY A 109 -19.94 0.14 8.35
N TYR A 110 -19.32 1.19 8.90
CA TYR A 110 -18.75 1.16 10.25
C TYR A 110 -19.78 1.60 11.30
N THR A 111 -19.66 1.03 12.49
CA THR A 111 -20.45 1.43 13.66
C THR A 111 -19.84 2.65 14.35
N GLU A 112 -20.65 3.40 15.10
CA GLU A 112 -20.15 4.50 15.92
C GLU A 112 -19.15 4.03 16.98
N GLN A 113 -19.35 2.83 17.54
CA GLN A 113 -18.43 2.27 18.52
C GLN A 113 -17.04 2.03 17.93
N GLN A 114 -16.94 1.49 16.71
CA GLN A 114 -15.66 1.32 16.00
C GLN A 114 -14.99 2.66 15.72
N LEU A 115 -15.78 3.69 15.35
CA LEU A 115 -15.26 5.03 15.14
C LEU A 115 -14.69 5.64 16.43
N LEU A 116 -15.42 5.53 17.55
CA LEU A 116 -14.97 6.04 18.84
C LEU A 116 -13.71 5.33 19.33
N GLN A 117 -13.64 4.00 19.15
CA GLN A 117 -12.45 3.22 19.47
C GLN A 117 -11.24 3.68 18.65
N CYS A 118 -11.41 3.87 17.34
CA CYS A 118 -10.36 4.39 16.47
C CYS A 118 -9.91 5.79 16.88
N ILE A 119 -10.85 6.69 17.21
CA ILE A 119 -10.50 8.05 17.65
C ILE A 119 -9.70 8.01 18.94
N ALA A 120 -10.12 7.20 19.93
CA ALA A 120 -9.43 7.08 21.21
C ALA A 120 -8.01 6.51 21.06
N GLU A 121 -7.85 5.46 20.24
CA GLU A 121 -6.54 4.84 19.97
C GLU A 121 -5.55 5.84 19.37
N TYR A 122 -5.97 6.63 18.38
CA TYR A 122 -5.09 7.63 17.77
C TYR A 122 -4.96 8.93 18.59
N GLU A 123 -5.88 9.20 19.52
CA GLU A 123 -5.75 10.27 20.51
C GLU A 123 -4.68 9.92 21.56
N GLU A 124 -4.55 8.66 21.96
CA GLU A 124 -3.47 8.18 22.85
C GLU A 124 -2.08 8.32 22.21
N THR A 125 -1.99 8.22 20.87
CA THR A 125 -0.75 8.40 20.11
C THR A 125 -0.48 9.85 19.66
N ASP A 126 -1.21 10.84 20.20
CA ASP A 126 -1.06 12.27 19.88
C ASP A 126 -1.19 12.62 18.38
N VAL A 127 -1.97 11.85 17.61
CA VAL A 127 -2.22 12.14 16.19
C VAL A 127 -3.25 13.26 16.04
N TRP A 128 -4.30 13.21 16.86
CA TRP A 128 -5.38 14.19 16.90
C TRP A 128 -5.94 14.28 18.32
N THR A 129 -6.78 15.27 18.56
CA THR A 129 -7.63 15.35 19.75
C THR A 129 -9.08 15.61 19.37
N LEU A 130 -10.00 15.03 20.14
CA LEU A 130 -11.43 15.27 20.03
C LEU A 130 -11.86 16.26 21.12
N SER A 131 -12.56 17.33 20.72
CA SER A 131 -13.10 18.30 21.69
C SER A 131 -13.98 17.60 22.76
N ASN A 132 -13.96 18.10 24.00
CA ASN A 132 -14.75 17.59 25.13
C ASN A 132 -16.25 17.43 24.82
N GLN A 133 -16.82 18.26 23.94
CA GLN A 133 -18.23 18.16 23.51
C GLN A 133 -18.45 17.21 22.31
N ARG A 134 -17.41 16.51 21.85
CA ARG A 134 -17.40 15.64 20.66
C ARG A 134 -17.92 16.32 19.39
N THR A 135 -17.57 17.59 19.21
CA THR A 135 -18.03 18.38 18.06
C THR A 135 -17.00 18.48 16.95
N LYS A 136 -15.71 18.46 17.30
CA LYS A 136 -14.61 18.76 16.38
C LYS A 136 -13.38 17.90 16.68
N LEU A 137 -12.82 17.32 15.63
CA LEU A 137 -11.54 16.62 15.62
C LEU A 137 -10.44 17.57 15.10
N THR A 138 -9.35 17.72 15.85
CA THR A 138 -8.22 18.59 15.51
C THR A 138 -6.92 17.82 15.45
N TRP A 139 -6.14 18.00 14.39
CA TRP A 139 -4.85 17.32 14.22
C TRP A 139 -3.76 18.00 15.04
N ILE A 140 -2.96 17.23 15.78
CA ILE A 140 -1.90 17.75 16.65
C ILE A 140 -0.62 17.98 15.83
N ASN A 141 -0.19 16.97 15.05
CA ASN A 141 1.01 17.05 14.20
C ASN A 141 0.69 17.34 12.72
N GLY A 142 -0.03 18.44 12.48
CA GLY A 142 -0.38 18.90 11.13
C GLY A 142 0.72 19.66 10.38
N GLY A 143 1.98 19.62 10.82
CA GLY A 143 3.07 20.40 10.23
C GLY A 143 4.42 19.68 10.29
N GLY A 144 5.04 19.51 9.12
CA GLY A 144 6.45 19.12 9.00
C GLY A 144 6.69 17.80 8.27
N ASP A 145 6.22 17.65 7.03
CA ASP A 145 7.03 16.89 6.05
C ASP A 145 8.20 17.82 5.67
N ASP A 146 9.18 17.96 6.56
CA ASP A 146 10.44 18.69 6.34
C ASP A 146 11.58 17.72 6.69
N ASP A 147 11.71 16.68 5.88
CA ASP A 147 12.96 15.91 5.78
C ASP A 147 13.67 16.40 4.51
N SER A 148 14.90 16.88 4.75
CA SER A 148 15.84 17.48 3.80
C SER A 148 16.26 16.54 2.67
#